data_AF-A0A7C7IZA2-F1
#
_entry.id   AF-A0A7C7IZA2-F1
#
_cell.length_a   1.000
_cell.length_b   1.000
_cell.length_c   1.000
_cell.angle_alpha   90.00
_cell.angle_beta   90.00
_cell.angle_gamma   90.00
#
_symmetry.space_group_name_H-M   'P 1'
#
loop_
_entity.id
_entity.type
_entity.pdbx_description
1 polymer ?
#
loop_
_entity_poly.entity_id
_entity_poly.type
_entity_poly.pdbx_seq_one_letter_code
_entity_poly.pdbx_strand_id
1 'polypeptide(L)'
;GCTTEARDFRDQFKKFKNTIILGVSIDSPERHRKFIEKYGLPFELIADENKKISEKYGVWQEKKLYGKTFMGIVRSTFIIDKTGVVQKIFPKVKVKGHVDEVLEILKKI
;
A
#
# COMPACT_ATOMS: atom_id res chain seq x y z
N GLY A 1 5.80 9.33 5.91
CA GLY A 1 4.59 8.74 5.30
C GLY A 1 4.90 7.36 4.76
N CYS A 2 5.15 7.24 3.45
CA CYS A 2 5.36 5.95 2.78
C CYS A 2 6.56 5.16 3.34
N THR A 3 7.69 5.82 3.64
CA THR A 3 8.83 5.17 4.29
C THR A 3 8.51 4.62 5.68
N THR A 4 7.63 5.29 6.43
CA THR A 4 7.21 4.80 7.75
C THR A 4 6.36 3.54 7.56
N GLU A 5 5.32 3.61 6.72
CA GLU A 5 4.43 2.47 6.46
C GLU A 5 5.18 1.25 5.92
N ALA A 6 6.09 1.43 4.96
CA ALA A 6 6.88 0.33 4.41
C ALA A 6 7.79 -0.33 5.46
N ARG A 7 8.38 0.46 6.37
CA ARG A 7 9.17 -0.07 7.48
C ARG A 7 8.30 -0.79 8.51
N ASP A 8 7.13 -0.25 8.82
CA ASP A 8 6.20 -0.89 9.76
C ASP A 8 5.76 -2.27 9.23
N PHE A 9 5.47 -2.38 7.92
CA PHE A 9 5.18 -3.69 7.30
C PHE A 9 6.39 -4.62 7.30
N ARG A 10 7.59 -4.11 7.02
CA ARG A 10 8.84 -4.88 7.06
C ARG A 10 9.09 -5.45 8.45
N ASP A 11 9.00 -4.61 9.47
CA ASP A 11 9.33 -4.94 10.86
C ASP A 11 8.35 -5.99 11.41
N GLN A 12 7.12 -6.02 10.87
CA GLN A 12 6.10 -7.00 11.22
C GLN A 12 5.94 -8.13 10.18
N PHE A 13 6.77 -8.20 9.14
CA PHE A 13 6.58 -9.08 7.98
C PHE A 13 6.36 -10.55 8.36
N LYS A 14 7.12 -11.05 9.34
CA LYS A 14 7.01 -12.43 9.83
C LYS A 14 5.64 -12.80 10.42
N LYS A 15 4.81 -11.80 10.79
CA LYS A 15 3.44 -12.02 11.27
C LYS A 15 2.46 -12.29 10.13
N PHE A 16 2.78 -11.88 8.90
CA PHE A 16 1.99 -12.09 7.68
C PHE A 16 2.29 -13.47 7.07
N LYS A 17 1.99 -14.55 7.78
CA LYS A 17 2.43 -15.91 7.41
C LYS A 17 1.92 -16.37 6.04
N ASN A 18 0.59 -16.40 5.85
CA ASN A 18 -0.06 -16.90 4.64
C ASN A 18 -0.53 -15.77 3.73
N THR A 19 0.07 -14.58 3.86
CA THR A 19 -0.39 -13.35 3.23
C THR A 19 0.77 -12.73 2.46
N ILE A 20 0.56 -12.53 1.17
CA ILE A 20 1.51 -11.80 0.33
C ILE A 20 1.26 -10.31 0.52
N ILE A 21 2.33 -9.56 0.75
CA ILE A 21 2.29 -8.09 0.82
C ILE A 21 2.78 -7.55 -0.51
N LEU A 22 2.01 -6.66 -1.12
CA LEU A 22 2.36 -5.93 -2.33
C LEU A 22 2.18 -4.44 -2.08
N GLY A 23 3.27 -3.67 -2.16
CA GLY A 23 3.17 -2.22 -2.18
C GLY A 23 2.93 -1.72 -3.61
N VAL A 24 2.14 -0.67 -3.80
CA VAL A 24 1.86 -0.12 -5.13
C VAL A 24 2.06 1.39 -5.12
N SER A 25 2.76 1.92 -6.12
CA SER A 25 2.86 3.35 -6.34
C SER A 25 3.10 3.67 -7.81
N ILE A 26 3.00 4.95 -8.18
CA ILE A 26 3.28 5.42 -9.54
C ILE A 26 4.78 5.70 -9.80
N ASP A 27 5.65 5.34 -8.85
CA ASP A 27 7.10 5.48 -9.01
C ASP A 27 7.65 4.41 -9.97
N SER A 28 8.78 4.70 -10.61
CA SER A 28 9.40 3.80 -11.58
C SER A 28 9.98 2.54 -10.94
N PRO A 29 10.18 1.45 -11.72
CA PRO A 29 10.84 0.25 -11.24
C PRO A 29 12.23 0.51 -10.64
N GLU A 30 13.00 1.44 -11.21
CA GLU A 30 14.33 1.80 -10.69
C GLU A 30 14.25 2.44 -9.29
N ARG A 31 13.30 3.35 -9.09
CA ARG A 31 13.05 3.96 -7.77
C ARG A 31 12.60 2.90 -6.76
N HIS A 32 11.76 1.96 -7.18
CA HIS A 32 11.35 0.85 -6.33
C HIS A 32 12.52 -0.05 -5.92
N ARG A 33 13.40 -0.44 -6.86
CA ARG A 33 14.61 -1.23 -6.54
C ARG A 33 15.49 -0.53 -5.51
N LYS A 34 15.82 0.75 -5.73
CA LYS A 34 16.60 1.56 -4.79
C LYS A 34 15.91 1.67 -3.42
N PHE A 35 14.58 1.77 -3.39
CA PHE A 35 13.82 1.86 -2.14
C PHE A 35 13.79 0.53 -1.37
N ILE A 36 13.58 -0.59 -2.07
CA ILE A 36 13.62 -1.94 -1.49
C ILE A 36 15.00 -2.21 -0.88
N GLU A 37 16.07 -1.94 -1.63
CA GLU A 37 17.45 -2.12 -1.18
C GLU A 37 17.77 -1.23 0.02
N LYS A 38 17.48 0.08 -0.08
CA LYS A 38 17.76 1.06 0.98
C LYS A 38 17.08 0.72 2.32
N TYR A 39 15.88 0.16 2.29
CA TYR A 39 15.11 -0.12 3.50
C TYR A 39 15.00 -1.62 3.82
N GLY A 40 15.62 -2.50 3.05
CA GLY A 40 15.60 -3.95 3.26
C GLY A 40 14.18 -4.52 3.28
N LEU A 41 13.34 -4.16 2.30
CA LEU A 41 11.94 -4.59 2.28
C LEU A 41 11.84 -6.07 1.83
N PRO A 42 11.20 -6.96 2.62
CA PRO A 42 11.07 -8.38 2.31
C PRO A 42 9.86 -8.68 1.41
N PHE A 43 9.31 -7.66 0.75
CA PHE A 43 8.09 -7.75 -0.06
C PHE A 43 8.22 -6.91 -1.33
N GLU A 44 7.40 -7.25 -2.32
CA GLU A 44 7.48 -6.65 -3.65
C GLU A 44 6.74 -5.31 -3.74
N LEU A 45 7.20 -4.47 -4.66
CA LEU A 45 6.57 -3.21 -5.01
C LEU A 45 6.22 -3.22 -6.50
N ILE A 46 4.96 -2.91 -6.82
CA ILE A 46 4.46 -2.79 -8.18
C ILE A 46 4.60 -1.34 -8.63
N ALA A 47 5.33 -1.15 -9.74
CA ALA A 47 5.47 0.13 -10.44
C ALA A 47 4.25 0.36 -11.35
N ASP A 48 3.29 1.15 -10.89
CA ASP A 48 2.06 1.51 -11.61
C ASP A 48 2.23 2.84 -12.36
N GLU A 49 3.27 2.95 -13.19
CA GLU A 49 3.66 4.20 -13.86
C GLU A 49 2.52 4.79 -14.71
N ASN A 50 1.72 3.91 -15.33
CA ASN A 50 0.56 4.27 -16.15
C ASN A 50 -0.76 4.42 -15.37
N LYS A 51 -0.73 4.29 -14.03
CA LYS A 51 -1.87 4.43 -13.11
C LYS A 51 -3.01 3.41 -13.28
N LYS A 52 -2.86 2.38 -14.11
CA LYS A 52 -3.96 1.44 -14.40
C LYS A 52 -4.46 0.74 -13.13
N ILE A 53 -3.57 0.33 -12.23
CA ILE A 53 -3.97 -0.30 -10.97
C ILE A 53 -4.63 0.74 -10.07
N SER A 54 -4.01 1.92 -9.94
CA SER A 54 -4.49 2.99 -9.08
C SER A 54 -5.86 3.52 -9.48
N GLU A 55 -6.14 3.59 -10.78
CA GLU A 55 -7.46 3.96 -11.33
C GLU A 55 -8.48 2.85 -11.11
N LYS A 56 -8.13 1.59 -11.41
CA LYS A 56 -9.04 0.44 -11.23
C LYS A 56 -9.45 0.23 -9.77
N TYR A 57 -8.55 0.51 -8.83
CA TYR A 57 -8.81 0.44 -7.39
C TYR A 57 -9.39 1.76 -6.83
N GLY A 58 -9.62 2.77 -7.69
CA GLY A 58 -10.23 4.05 -7.30
C GLY A 58 -9.39 4.89 -6.34
N VAL A 59 -8.07 4.65 -6.26
CA VAL A 59 -7.17 5.38 -5.34
C VAL A 59 -6.49 6.58 -6.00
N TRP A 60 -6.53 6.68 -7.33
CA TRP A 60 -6.16 7.89 -8.06
C TRP A 60 -7.32 8.90 -8.00
N GLN A 61 -7.24 9.88 -7.10
CA GLN A 61 -8.34 10.80 -6.82
C GLN A 61 -7.89 12.26 -6.88
N GLU A 62 -8.85 13.14 -7.07
CA GLU A 62 -8.65 14.58 -6.98
C GLU A 62 -8.34 14.99 -5.54
N LYS A 63 -7.30 15.82 -5.38
CA LYS A 63 -6.89 16.43 -4.13
C LYS A 63 -6.91 17.95 -4.26
N LYS A 64 -7.43 18.61 -3.23
CA LYS A 64 -7.40 20.07 -3.10
C LYS A 64 -6.39 20.46 -2.03
N LEU A 65 -5.45 21.34 -2.39
CA LEU A 65 -4.49 21.92 -1.47
C LEU A 65 -4.34 23.41 -1.79
N TYR A 66 -4.61 24.27 -0.81
CA TYR A 66 -4.52 25.74 -0.96
C TYR A 66 -5.23 26.29 -2.20
N GLY A 67 -6.47 25.83 -2.46
CA GLY A 67 -7.27 26.27 -3.61
C GLY A 67 -6.81 25.71 -4.96
N LYS A 68 -5.72 24.93 -5.01
CA LYS A 68 -5.28 24.22 -6.21
C LYS A 68 -5.76 22.78 -6.19
N THR A 69 -6.18 22.30 -7.34
CA THR A 69 -6.67 20.96 -7.57
C THR A 69 -5.65 20.15 -8.35
N PHE A 70 -5.32 18.96 -7.89
CA PHE A 70 -4.40 18.04 -8.58
C PHE A 70 -4.79 16.60 -8.31
N MET A 71 -4.46 15.69 -9.23
CA MET A 71 -4.66 14.27 -9.03
C MET A 71 -3.53 13.67 -8.19
N GLY A 72 -3.86 12.74 -7.30
CA GLY A 72 -2.88 12.07 -6.48
C GLY A 72 -3.38 10.77 -5.88
N ILE A 73 -2.44 9.90 -5.48
CA ILE A 73 -2.77 8.67 -4.77
C ILE A 73 -3.33 9.00 -3.38
N VAL A 74 -4.50 8.45 -3.07
CA VAL A 74 -5.06 8.35 -1.72
C VAL A 74 -4.58 7.05 -1.11
N ARG A 75 -3.76 7.14 -0.06
CA ARG A 75 -3.20 5.97 0.62
C ARG A 75 -4.34 5.07 1.09
N SER A 76 -4.32 3.84 0.60
CA SER A 76 -5.35 2.84 0.88
C SER A 76 -4.72 1.46 0.98
N THR A 77 -5.36 0.55 1.70
CA THR A 77 -4.98 -0.86 1.78
C THR A 77 -6.18 -1.73 1.50
N PHE A 78 -5.96 -2.81 0.77
CA PHE A 78 -6.98 -3.78 0.39
C PHE A 78 -6.55 -5.15 0.92
N ILE A 79 -7.46 -5.87 1.56
CA ILE A 79 -7.29 -7.28 1.89
C ILE A 79 -8.07 -8.09 0.86
N ILE A 80 -7.35 -8.93 0.13
CA ILE A 80 -7.89 -9.76 -0.95
C ILE A 80 -7.68 -11.21 -0.55
N ASP A 81 -8.72 -12.03 -0.65
CA ASP A 81 -8.62 -13.45 -0.35
C ASP A 81 -8.01 -14.26 -1.50
N LYS A 82 -7.85 -15.57 -1.29
CA LYS A 82 -7.29 -16.49 -2.28
C LYS A 82 -8.16 -16.69 -3.52
N THR A 83 -9.43 -16.29 -3.49
CA THR A 83 -10.35 -16.32 -4.63
C THR A 83 -10.34 -15.03 -5.43
N GLY A 84 -9.59 -14.01 -4.97
CA GLY A 84 -9.49 -12.71 -5.62
C GLY A 84 -10.57 -11.72 -5.19
N VAL A 85 -11.33 -12.02 -4.13
CA VAL A 85 -12.38 -11.13 -3.62
C VAL A 85 -11.80 -10.18 -2.58
N VAL A 86 -12.16 -8.89 -2.69
CA VAL A 86 -11.78 -7.86 -1.71
C VAL A 86 -12.64 -8.04 -0.46
N GLN A 87 -12.03 -8.47 0.63
CA GLN A 87 -12.67 -8.71 1.91
C GLN A 87 -12.71 -7.45 2.80
N LYS A 88 -11.73 -6.56 2.64
CA LYS A 88 -11.67 -5.30 3.41
C LYS A 88 -10.95 -4.21 2.62
N ILE A 89 -11.41 -2.98 2.79
CA ILE A 89 -10.78 -1.76 2.29
C ILE A 89 -10.52 -0.82 3.46
N PHE A 90 -9.31 -0.28 3.53
CA PHE A 90 -8.93 0.83 4.40
C PHE A 90 -8.66 2.05 3.52
N PRO A 91 -9.63 2.95 3.31
CA PRO A 91 -9.40 4.18 2.55
C PRO A 91 -8.77 5.26 3.44
N LYS A 92 -8.01 6.18 2.84
CA LYS A 92 -7.43 7.37 3.53
C LYS A 92 -6.61 7.00 4.79
N VAL A 93 -5.78 5.97 4.66
CA VAL A 93 -4.97 5.39 5.74
C VAL A 93 -4.12 6.45 6.44
N LYS A 94 -4.16 6.42 7.77
CA LYS A 94 -3.18 7.07 8.66
C LYS A 94 -2.15 6.03 9.03
N VAL A 95 -0.87 6.30 8.78
CA VAL A 95 0.21 5.31 8.90
C VAL A 95 0.35 4.76 10.33
N LYS A 96 0.23 5.61 11.35
CA LYS A 96 0.45 5.21 12.75
C LYS A 96 -0.57 4.14 13.16
N GLY A 97 -0.08 2.94 13.49
CA GLY A 97 -0.90 1.81 13.95
C GLY A 97 -1.59 1.01 12.83
N HIS A 98 -1.41 1.41 11.56
CA HIS A 98 -2.12 0.79 10.45
C HIS A 98 -1.77 -0.70 10.26
N VAL A 99 -0.49 -1.05 10.39
CA VAL A 99 -0.04 -2.45 10.21
C VAL A 99 -0.62 -3.38 11.27
N ASP A 100 -0.77 -2.89 12.50
CA ASP A 100 -1.42 -3.63 13.57
C ASP A 100 -2.91 -3.84 13.27
N GLU A 101 -3.60 -2.81 12.80
CA GLU A 101 -5.01 -2.89 12.39
C GLU A 101 -5.21 -3.92 11.26
N VAL A 102 -4.32 -3.93 10.26
CA VAL A 102 -4.35 -4.93 9.17
C VAL A 102 -4.17 -6.34 9.72
N LEU A 103 -3.19 -6.56 10.61
CA LEU A 103 -2.97 -7.87 11.24
C LEU A 103 -4.15 -8.32 12.11
N GLU A 104 -4.83 -7.41 12.79
CA GLU A 104 -6.03 -7.72 13.55
C GLU A 104 -7.20 -8.16 12.66
N ILE A 105 -7.39 -7.51 11.51
CA ILE A 105 -8.41 -7.92 10.55
C ILE A 105 -8.05 -9.28 9.92
N LEU A 106 -6.79 -9.51 9.58
CA LEU A 106 -6.33 -10.80 9.04
C LEU A 106 -6.51 -11.99 10.00
N LYS A 107 -6.64 -11.76 11.32
CA LYS A 107 -6.97 -12.82 12.28
C LYS A 107 -8.46 -13.19 12.30
N LYS A 108 -9.32 -12.35 11.72
CA LYS A 108 -10.78 -12.49 11.72
C LYS A 108 -11.33 -13.04 10.39
N ILE A 109 -10.46 -13.24 9.41
CA ILE A 109 -10.76 -13.71 8.04
C ILE A 109 -9.95 -14.98 7.83
#